data_AF-A0A7G2IXF7-F1
#
_entry.id   AF-A0A7G2IXF7-F1
#
_cell.length_a   1.000
_cell.length_b   1.000
_cell.length_c   1.000
_cell.angle_alpha   90.00
_cell.angle_beta   90.00
_cell.angle_gamma   90.00
#
_symmetry.space_group_name_H-M   'P 1'
#
loop_
_entity.id
_entity.type
_entity.pdbx_description
1 polymer ?
#
loop_
_entity_poly.entity_id
_entity_poly.type
_entity_poly.pdbx_seq_one_letter_code
_entity_poly.pdbx_strand_id
1 'polypeptide(L)' 'MSHSLFSQNPWYSADIIRSYKPDFTPRVAFILGSGLGALADQIEDAVAISYEKIAGIPCQYCTWSCR' A
#
# COMPACT_ATOMS: atom_id res chain seq x y z
N MET A 1 8.90 22.63 23.89
CA MET A 1 8.12 21.39 23.73
C MET A 1 7.96 21.15 22.23
N SER A 2 8.78 20.28 21.64
CA SER A 2 8.77 20.01 20.21
C SER A 2 7.50 19.25 19.85
N HIS A 3 6.50 19.96 19.33
CA HIS A 3 5.37 19.33 18.66
C HIS A 3 5.89 18.40 17.57
N SER A 4 5.41 17.17 17.60
CA SER A 4 5.94 16.03 16.87
C SER A 4 5.92 16.26 15.36
N LEU A 5 7.09 16.16 14.72
CA LEU A 5 7.36 16.31 13.28
C LEU A 5 6.85 15.10 12.47
N PHE A 6 5.64 14.60 12.71
CA PHE A 6 5.10 13.44 12.00
C PHE A 6 4.06 13.85 10.96
N SER A 7 4.21 13.35 9.73
CA SER A 7 3.25 13.60 8.65
C SER A 7 1.90 12.94 8.93
N GLN A 8 0.81 13.57 8.47
CA GLN A 8 -0.55 13.03 8.58
C GLN A 8 -0.87 11.98 7.50
N ASN A 9 0.08 11.63 6.64
CA ASN A 9 -0.07 10.68 5.52
C ASN A 9 -0.73 9.35 5.90
N PRO A 10 -0.47 8.72 7.07
CA PRO A 10 -1.13 7.46 7.43
C PRO A 10 -2.66 7.56 7.50
N TRP A 11 -3.19 8.70 7.96
CA TRP A 11 -4.63 8.93 8.07
C TRP A 11 -5.27 9.05 6.69
N TYR A 12 -4.70 9.90 5.82
CA TYR A 12 -5.16 10.05 4.45
C TYR A 12 -5.09 8.73 3.67
N SER A 13 -4.02 7.96 3.84
CA SER A 13 -3.86 6.66 3.20
C SER A 13 -4.89 5.64 3.67
N ALA A 14 -5.22 5.62 4.96
CA ALA A 14 -6.28 4.76 5.48
C ALA A 14 -7.65 5.09 4.87
N ASP A 15 -7.97 6.37 4.68
CA ASP A 15 -9.24 6.80 4.08
C ASP A 15 -9.32 6.44 2.59
N ILE A 16 -8.21 6.58 1.86
CA ILE A 16 -8.12 6.14 0.46
C ILE A 16 -8.36 4.62 0.38
N ILE A 17 -7.69 3.81 1.20
CA ILE A 17 -7.88 2.35 1.20
C ILE A 17 -9.33 1.97 1.50
N ARG A 18 -9.98 2.62 2.48
CA ARG A 18 -11.39 2.37 2.82
C ARG A 18 -12.35 2.73 1.68
N SER A 19 -12.04 3.75 0.89
CA SER A 19 -12.84 4.10 -0.30
C SER A 19 -12.77 3.04 -1.40
N TYR A 20 -11.64 2.34 -1.52
CA TYR A 20 -11.44 1.28 -2.52
C TYR A 20 -12.07 -0.05 -2.10
N LYS A 21 -12.12 -0.35 -0.80
CA LYS A 21 -12.75 -1.56 -0.27
C LYS A 21 -13.54 -1.23 1.01
N PRO A 22 -14.81 -0.79 0.89
CA PRO A 22 -15.64 -0.49 2.05
C PRO A 22 -15.89 -1.76 2.88
N ASP A 23 -16.10 -1.58 4.20
CA ASP A 23 -16.37 -2.65 5.17
C ASP A 23 -15.28 -3.75 5.28
N PHE A 24 -14.10 -3.51 4.71
CA PHE A 24 -12.97 -4.44 4.80
C PHE A 24 -12.01 -4.03 5.92
N THR A 25 -11.88 -4.91 6.91
CA THR A 25 -10.92 -4.75 8.02
C THR A 25 -9.83 -5.83 7.91
N PRO A 26 -8.64 -5.51 7.36
CA PRO A 26 -7.58 -6.49 7.22
C PRO A 26 -7.07 -6.93 8.60
N ARG A 27 -6.96 -8.24 8.81
CA ARG A 27 -6.40 -8.82 10.05
C ARG A 27 -4.88 -8.96 10.03
N VAL A 28 -4.31 -9.06 8.82
CA VAL A 28 -2.89 -9.28 8.58
C VAL A 28 -2.46 -8.39 7.42
N ALA A 29 -1.25 -7.86 7.50
CA ALA A 29 -0.60 -7.13 6.42
C ALA A 29 0.67 -7.86 6.01
N PHE A 30 0.94 -7.88 4.70
CA PHE A 30 2.15 -8.47 4.13
C PHE A 30 2.94 -7.40 3.37
N ILE A 31 4.26 -7.48 3.47
CA ILE A 31 5.19 -6.74 2.62
C ILE A 31 5.92 -7.78 1.79
N LEU A 32 5.67 -7.79 0.47
CA LEU A 32 6.23 -8.78 -0.44
C LEU A 32 7.52 -8.23 -1.07
N GLY A 33 8.63 -8.90 -0.82
CA GLY A 33 9.91 -8.60 -1.46
C GLY A 33 9.97 -9.09 -2.92
N SER A 34 11.13 -8.91 -3.55
CA SER A 34 11.39 -9.37 -4.91
C SER A 34 11.13 -10.87 -5.07
N GLY A 35 10.39 -11.25 -6.12
CA GLY A 35 10.09 -12.65 -6.44
C GLY A 35 8.91 -13.27 -5.69
N LEU A 36 8.28 -12.55 -4.76
CA LEU A 36 7.10 -13.03 -4.01
C LEU A 36 5.76 -12.51 -4.56
N GLY A 37 5.76 -11.86 -5.73
CA GLY A 37 4.55 -11.31 -6.36
C GLY A 37 3.48 -12.37 -6.63
N ALA A 38 3.88 -13.60 -6.95
CA ALA A 38 2.95 -14.72 -7.19
C ALA A 38 2.07 -15.07 -5.98
N LEU A 39 2.46 -14.66 -4.76
CA LEU A 39 1.59 -14.81 -3.58
C LEU A 39 0.45 -13.79 -3.59
N ALA A 40 0.69 -12.58 -4.11
CA ALA A 40 -0.37 -11.58 -4.26
C ALA A 40 -1.42 -12.02 -5.28
N ASP A 41 -1.01 -12.76 -6.32
CA ASP A 41 -1.90 -13.29 -7.35
C ASP A 41 -2.90 -14.34 -6.81
N GLN A 42 -2.62 -14.93 -5.63
CA GLN A 42 -3.50 -15.89 -4.96
C GLN A 42 -4.54 -15.23 -4.04
N ILE A 43 -4.55 -13.89 -3.93
CA ILE A 43 -5.51 -13.19 -3.06
C ILE A 43 -6.88 -13.18 -3.74
N GLU A 44 -7.88 -13.73 -3.05
CA GLU A 44 -9.28 -13.70 -3.47
C GLU A 44 -9.89 -12.30 -3.24
N ASP A 45 -10.79 -11.88 -4.14
CA ASP A 45 -11.43 -10.55 -4.14
C ASP A 45 -10.42 -9.39 -4.00
N ALA A 46 -9.26 -9.53 -4.63
CA ALA A 46 -8.18 -8.56 -4.55
C ALA A 46 -8.58 -7.22 -5.19
N VAL A 47 -8.32 -6.13 -4.46
CA VAL A 47 -8.39 -4.77 -4.99
C VAL A 47 -6.97 -4.23 -5.07
N ALA A 48 -6.47 -4.02 -6.29
CA ALA A 48 -5.14 -3.48 -6.53
C ALA A 48 -5.18 -1.94 -6.53
N ILE A 49 -4.42 -1.32 -5.62
CA ILE A 49 -4.28 0.13 -5.52
C ILE A 49 -2.84 0.50 -5.88
N SER A 50 -2.65 1.31 -6.91
CA SER A 50 -1.32 1.84 -7.27
C SER A 50 -0.77 2.72 -6.16
N TYR A 51 0.52 2.61 -5.85
CA TYR A 51 1.19 3.44 -4.84
C TYR A 51 1.15 4.93 -5.15
N GLU A 52 1.02 5.32 -6.42
CA GLU A 52 0.83 6.72 -6.83
C GLU A 52 -0.43 7.35 -6.23
N LYS A 53 -1.42 6.53 -5.89
CA LYS A 53 -2.69 6.98 -5.31
C LYS A 53 -2.66 7.06 -3.79
N ILE A 54 -1.61 6.57 -3.13
CA ILE A 54 -1.52 6.51 -1.67
C ILE A 54 -0.56 7.59 -1.17
N ALA A 55 -1.05 8.48 -0.31
CA ALA A 55 -0.25 9.57 0.21
C ALA A 55 0.95 9.08 1.04
N GLY A 56 2.15 9.51 0.68
CA GLY A 56 3.37 9.22 1.44
C GLY A 56 4.08 7.90 1.12
N ILE A 57 3.61 7.12 0.15
CA ILE A 57 4.37 5.96 -0.36
C ILE A 57 5.27 6.42 -1.52
N PRO A 58 6.60 6.23 -1.44
CA PRO A 58 7.48 6.58 -2.54
C PRO A 58 7.24 5.64 -3.74
N CYS A 59 6.99 6.22 -4.92
CA CYS A 59 6.85 5.47 -6.18
C CYS A 59 8.19 4.93 -6.74
N GLN A 60 9.25 4.92 -5.92
CA GLN A 60 10.60 5.19 -6.43
C GLN A 60 11.35 4.00 -7.03
N TYR A 61 10.95 2.73 -6.89
CA TYR A 61 11.75 1.65 -7.48
C TYR A 61 10.98 0.36 -7.77
N CYS A 62 10.46 0.26 -9.00
CA CYS A 62 10.48 -1.00 -9.74
C CYS A 62 10.68 -0.69 -11.23
N THR A 63 11.86 -0.18 -11.57
CA THR A 63 12.34 -0.22 -12.95
C THR A 63 12.67 -1.69 -13.24
N TRP A 64 11.67 -2.46 -13.69
CA TRP A 64 11.89 -3.79 -14.26
C TRP A 64 12.70 -3.66 -15.56
N SER A 65 14.01 -3.48 -15.40
CA SER A 65 15.01 -3.93 -16.35
C SER A 65 15.19 -5.43 -16.10
N CYS A 66 14.27 -6.25 -16.60
CA CYS A 66 14.59 -7.63 -16.96
C CYS A 66 14.87 -7.66 -18.45
N ARG A 67 16.16 -7.63 -18.76
CA ARG A 67 16.67 -8.34 -19.93
C ARG A 67 16.68 -9.83 -19.60
#